data_AF-A0A1B9NKM3-F1
#
_entry.id   AF-A0A1B9NKM3-F1
#
_cell.length_a   1.000
_cell.length_b   1.000
_cell.length_c   1.000
_cell.angle_alpha   90.00
_cell.angle_beta   90.00
_cell.angle_gamma   90.00
#
_symmetry.space_group_name_H-M   'P 1'
#
loop_
_entity.id
_entity.type
_entity.pdbx_description
1 polymer ?
#
loop_
_entity_poly.entity_id
_entity_poly.type
_entity_poly.pdbx_seq_one_letter_code
_entity_poly.pdbx_strand_id
1 'polypeptide(L)' 'MYLSAIRSQARNFLGKFVKNEQGVTAIEYAIVAAGVATVVFVVFKGDGPVASMLSEVFSTLKTKVTSTINAVSTAG' A
#
# COMPACT_ATOMS: atom_id res chain seq x y z
N MET A 1 40.08 0.41 -39.11
CA MET A 1 39.49 -0.73 -38.38
C MET A 1 38.71 -0.32 -37.12
N TYR A 2 39.11 0.75 -36.40
CA TYR A 2 38.45 1.21 -35.17
C TYR A 2 37.04 1.83 -35.32
N LEU A 3 36.77 2.59 -36.40
CA LEU A 3 35.46 3.23 -36.59
C LEU A 3 34.33 2.24 -36.88
N SER A 4 34.61 1.11 -37.55
CA SER A 4 33.64 0.05 -37.80
C SER A 4 33.25 -0.65 -36.49
N ALA A 5 34.23 -0.89 -35.62
CA ALA A 5 33.98 -1.47 -34.30
C ALA A 5 33.10 -0.54 -33.44
N ILE A 6 33.38 0.77 -33.43
CA ILE A 6 32.55 1.75 -32.69
C ILE A 6 31.13 1.80 -33.24
N ARG A 7 30.94 1.85 -34.56
CA ARG A 7 29.60 1.82 -35.19
C ARG A 7 28.85 0.53 -34.87
N SER A 8 29.53 -0.61 -34.88
CA SER A 8 28.94 -1.91 -34.53
C SER A 8 28.52 -1.95 -33.05
N GLN A 9 29.37 -1.47 -32.15
CA GLN A 9 29.07 -1.39 -30.72
C GLN A 9 27.90 -0.44 -30.42
N ALA A 10 27.85 0.73 -31.07
CA ALA A 10 26.74 1.67 -30.95
C ALA A 10 25.40 1.07 -31.43
N ARG A 11 25.41 0.36 -32.57
CA ARG A 11 24.22 -0.32 -33.10
C ARG A 11 23.74 -1.44 -32.17
N ASN A 12 24.66 -2.22 -31.61
CA ASN A 12 24.32 -3.27 -30.65
C ASN A 12 23.76 -2.68 -29.33
N PHE A 13 24.32 -1.57 -28.85
CA PHE A 13 23.81 -0.89 -27.66
C PHE A 13 22.40 -0.32 -27.88
N LEU A 14 22.18 0.37 -29.00
CA LEU A 14 20.86 0.92 -29.34
C LEU A 14 19.80 -0.18 -29.53
N GLY A 15 20.17 -1.30 -30.17
CA GLY A 15 19.28 -2.46 -30.30
C GLY A 15 18.90 -3.07 -28.95
N LYS A 16 19.86 -3.16 -28.01
CA LYS A 16 19.60 -3.62 -26.64
C LYS A 16 18.79 -2.62 -25.83
N PHE A 17 19.01 -1.32 -26.02
CA PHE A 17 18.28 -0.25 -25.32
C PHE A 17 16.82 -0.18 -25.76
N VAL A 18 16.54 -0.23 -27.07
CA VAL A 18 15.16 -0.27 -27.60
C VAL A 18 14.43 -1.54 -27.15
N LYS A 19 15.15 -2.65 -26.99
CA LYS A 19 14.62 -3.91 -26.47
C LYS A 19 14.63 -3.99 -24.94
N ASN A 20 15.03 -2.91 -24.24
CA ASN A 20 15.07 -2.90 -22.79
C ASN A 20 13.69 -2.53 -22.22
N GLU A 21 12.93 -3.54 -21.84
CA GLU A 21 11.56 -3.39 -21.33
C GLU A 21 11.51 -2.99 -19.84
N GLN A 22 12.66 -2.83 -19.17
CA GLN A 22 12.75 -2.49 -17.75
C GLN A 22 11.98 -1.20 -17.39
N GLY A 23 11.89 -0.24 -18.31
CA GLY A 23 11.08 0.97 -18.12
C GLY A 23 9.56 0.73 -18.21
N VAL A 24 9.13 -0.21 -19.05
CA VAL A 24 7.72 -0.62 -19.20
C VAL A 24 7.26 -1.38 -17.95
N THR A 25 8.12 -2.26 -17.43
CA THR A 25 7.85 -2.97 -16.18
C THR A 25 7.73 -2.01 -14.98
N ALA A 26 8.52 -0.94 -14.93
CA ALA A 26 8.45 0.05 -13.85
C ALA A 26 7.12 0.84 -13.84
N ILE A 27 6.60 1.23 -15.01
CA ILE A 27 5.35 1.99 -15.09
C ILE A 27 4.13 1.13 -14.77
N GLU A 28 4.15 -0.16 -15.13
CA GLU A 28 3.10 -1.12 -14.79
C GLU A 28 3.00 -1.31 -13.26
N TYR A 29 4.14 -1.60 -12.62
CA TYR A 29 4.16 -1.74 -11.16
C TYR A 29 3.82 -0.44 -10.44
N ALA A 30 4.16 0.72 -10.99
CA ALA A 30 3.78 2.01 -10.42
C ALA A 30 2.25 2.21 -10.38
N ILE A 31 1.55 1.85 -11.46
CA ILE A 31 0.08 1.95 -11.52
C ILE A 31 -0.57 0.94 -10.56
N VAL A 32 -0.06 -0.29 -10.49
CA VAL A 32 -0.54 -1.30 -9.54
C VAL A 32 -0.35 -0.82 -8.10
N ALA A 33 0.82 -0.28 -7.78
CA ALA A 33 1.12 0.27 -6.46
C ALA A 33 0.18 1.44 -6.10
N ALA A 34 -0.10 2.34 -7.06
CA ALA A 34 -1.07 3.42 -6.86
C ALA A 34 -2.48 2.88 -6.58
N GLY A 35 -2.92 1.87 -7.33
CA GLY A 35 -4.19 1.19 -7.10
C GLY A 35 -4.29 0.59 -5.71
N VAL A 36 -3.30 -0.21 -5.29
CA VAL A 36 -3.27 -0.81 -3.94
C VAL A 36 -3.23 0.28 -2.85
N ALA A 37 -2.43 1.33 -3.03
CA ALA A 37 -2.32 2.43 -2.07
C ALA A 37 -3.67 3.13 -1.86
N THR A 38 -4.46 3.34 -2.92
CA THR A 38 -5.79 3.95 -2.80
C THR A 38 -6.76 3.06 -2.01
N VAL A 39 -6.75 1.74 -2.22
CA VAL A 39 -7.59 0.80 -1.46
C VAL A 39 -7.22 0.83 0.02
N VAL A 40 -5.92 0.72 0.33
CA VAL A 40 -5.41 0.80 1.70
C VAL A 40 -5.80 2.13 2.34
N PHE A 41 -5.65 3.25 1.63
CA PHE A 41 -6.04 4.56 2.12
C PHE A 41 -7.53 4.62 2.49
N VAL A 42 -8.43 4.11 1.63
CA VAL A 42 -9.88 4.13 1.91
C VAL A 42 -10.25 3.27 3.12
N VAL A 43 -9.59 2.12 3.28
CA VAL A 43 -9.85 1.19 4.39
C VAL A 43 -9.36 1.75 5.73
N PHE A 44 -8.21 2.43 5.73
CA PHE A 44 -7.51 2.86 6.95
C PHE A 44 -7.57 4.37 7.23
N LYS A 45 -8.23 5.18 6.39
CA LYS A 45 -8.46 6.60 6.70
C LYS A 45 -9.20 6.75 8.04
N GLY A 46 -9.14 7.94 8.64
CA GLY A 46 -9.70 8.21 9.98
C GLY A 46 -11.16 7.80 10.17
N ASP A 47 -11.99 7.96 9.14
CA ASP A 47 -13.41 7.53 9.13
C ASP A 47 -13.62 6.25 8.30
N GLY A 48 -12.57 5.45 8.15
CA GLY A 48 -12.58 4.21 7.40
C GLY A 48 -13.26 3.08 8.16
N PRO A 49 -13.60 1.97 7.47
CA PRO A 49 -14.25 0.81 8.08
C PRO A 49 -13.44 0.22 9.24
N VAL A 50 -12.10 0.22 9.15
CA VAL A 50 -11.24 -0.27 10.23
C VAL A 50 -11.33 0.61 11.46
N ALA A 51 -11.29 1.93 11.29
CA ALA A 51 -11.41 2.87 12.40
C ALA A 51 -12.77 2.71 13.09
N SER A 52 -13.87 2.65 12.31
CA SER A 52 -15.21 2.45 12.84
C SER A 52 -15.34 1.14 13.63
N MET A 53 -14.84 0.02 13.09
CA MET A 53 -14.86 -1.27 13.78
C MET A 53 -14.09 -1.22 15.10
N LEU A 54 -12.89 -0.65 15.11
CA LEU A 54 -12.08 -0.54 16.32
C LEU A 54 -12.79 0.34 17.37
N SER A 55 -13.31 1.50 16.96
CA SER A 55 -14.06 2.39 17.86
C SER A 55 -15.29 1.71 18.47
N GLU A 56 -16.04 0.94 17.69
CA GLU A 56 -17.22 0.22 18.16
C GLU A 56 -16.86 -0.89 19.17
N VAL A 57 -15.81 -1.67 18.88
CA VAL A 57 -15.31 -2.71 19.78
C VAL A 57 -14.87 -2.11 21.11
N PHE A 58 -14.06 -1.04 21.09
CA PHE A 58 -13.60 -0.40 22.31
C PHE A 58 -14.71 0.32 23.07
N SER A 59 -15.69 0.91 22.36
CA SER A 59 -16.88 1.49 22.98
C SER A 59 -17.72 0.43 23.71
N THR A 60 -17.95 -0.70 23.06
CA THR A 60 -18.68 -1.84 23.65
C THR A 60 -17.95 -2.39 24.86
N LEU A 61 -16.63 -2.54 24.77
CA LEU A 61 -15.81 -2.98 25.89
C LEU A 61 -15.89 -2.00 27.06
N LYS A 62 -15.75 -0.69 26.80
CA LYS A 62 -15.88 0.36 27.81
C LYS A 62 -17.23 0.27 28.53
N THR A 63 -18.33 0.18 27.78
CA THR A 63 -19.69 0.07 28.34
C THR A 63 -19.84 -1.17 29.23
N LYS A 64 -19.36 -2.33 28.78
CA LYS A 64 -19.41 -3.57 29.57
C LYS A 64 -18.61 -3.44 30.87
N VAL A 65 -17.37 -2.93 30.80
CA VAL A 65 -16.51 -2.76 31.98
C VAL A 65 -17.12 -1.77 32.97
N THR A 66 -17.58 -0.61 32.52
CA THR A 66 -18.25 0.37 33.40
C THR A 66 -19.52 -0.20 34.03
N SER A 67 -20.32 -0.95 33.28
CA SER A 67 -21.52 -1.61 33.81
C SER A 67 -21.17 -2.63 34.90
N THR A 68 -20.12 -3.43 34.70
CA THR A 68 -19.67 -4.41 35.70
C THR A 68 -19.14 -3.72 36.96
N ILE A 69 -18.35 -2.65 36.82
CA ILE A 69 -17.84 -1.87 37.95
C ILE A 69 -18.98 -1.30 38.77
N ASN A 70 -19.96 -0.65 38.12
CA ASN A 70 -21.10 -0.05 38.82
C ASN A 70 -21.95 -1.11 39.54
N ALA A 71 -22.19 -2.26 38.91
CA ALA A 71 -22.93 -3.36 39.53
C ALA A 71 -22.23 -3.90 40.79
N VAL A 72 -20.90 -4.00 40.76
CA VAL A 72 -20.09 -4.39 41.93
C VAL A 72 -20.16 -3.32 43.03
N SER A 73 -20.09 -2.03 42.69
CA SER A 73 -20.19 -0.93 43.66
C SER A 73 -21.54 -0.83 44.34
N THR A 74 -22.62 -1.30 43.71
CA THR A 74 -23.97 -1.31 44.32
C THR A 74 -24.29 -2.57 45.14
N ALA A 75 -23.45 -3.60 45.06
CA ALA A 75 -23.65 -4.87 45.78
C ALA A 75 -22.86 -4.97 47.10
N GLY A 76 -22.01 -3.97 47.40
CA GLY A 76 -21.23 -3.86 48.63
C GLY A 76 -21.79 -2.83 49.61
#